data_AF-A0A9Y2F1Z0-F1
#
_entry.id   AF-A0A9Y2F1Z0-F1
#
_cell.length_a   1.000
_cell.length_b   1.000
_cell.length_c   1.000
_cell.angle_alpha   90.00
_cell.angle_beta   90.00
_cell.angle_gamma   90.00
#
_symmetry.space_group_name_H-M   'P 1'
#
loop_
_entity.id
_entity.type
_entity.pdbx_description
1 polymer ?
#
loop_
_entity_poly.entity_id
_entity_poly.type
_entity_poly.pdbx_seq_one_letter_code
_entity_poly.pdbx_strand_id
1 'polypeptide(L)'
;MNKPVTDIRAVDRIDTGPRFTEHDAVRLNNLFRGASTEEMLEAVIMDGLAGDVATVSSFGAESAVLLHLIGSIDPSVPVLFLETGKHFAETLAYRDDLAERLGLTNLINLYPEVEELQTKDETGLRWSYDPDGCCEIRKVKPLAKALAGYDASFTGRKSFQSATRANLPRFEIDTSDAQGRLKINPLIDWDASQIAAYFVMHDLPQHPLVAQGYPSIGCSPCTNKVAPGEDPRSGRWKGWDKTECGIHTPLTEDGELPPGYEPFL
;
A
#
# COMPACT_ATOMS: atom_id res chain seq x y z
N MET A 1 -34.58 43.14 -36.74
CA MET A 1 -33.23 43.52 -36.26
C MET A 1 -32.72 42.37 -35.40
N ASN A 2 -31.78 41.58 -35.94
CA ASN A 2 -31.16 40.45 -35.24
C ASN A 2 -30.14 40.95 -34.21
N LYS A 3 -30.23 40.47 -32.96
CA LYS A 3 -29.11 40.52 -32.02
C LYS A 3 -28.22 39.29 -32.27
N PRO A 4 -26.89 39.43 -32.34
CA PRO A 4 -26.00 38.29 -32.34
C PRO A 4 -25.92 37.74 -30.91
N VAL A 5 -26.26 36.47 -30.72
CA VAL A 5 -25.88 35.72 -29.52
C VAL A 5 -24.45 35.24 -29.77
N THR A 6 -23.47 35.91 -29.18
CA THR A 6 -22.12 35.36 -29.05
C THR A 6 -22.20 34.20 -28.07
N ASP A 7 -22.17 32.98 -28.63
CA ASP A 7 -21.99 31.74 -27.89
C ASP A 7 -20.51 31.70 -27.43
N ILE A 8 -20.27 32.21 -26.22
CA ILE A 8 -18.95 32.16 -25.60
C ILE A 8 -18.81 30.73 -25.08
N ARG A 9 -18.05 29.89 -25.80
CA ARG A 9 -17.67 28.55 -25.32
C ARG A 9 -17.13 28.68 -23.89
N ALA A 10 -17.74 27.95 -22.96
CA ALA A 10 -17.23 27.87 -21.60
C ALA A 10 -15.76 27.46 -21.66
N VAL A 11 -14.88 28.24 -21.02
CA VAL A 11 -13.46 27.91 -20.94
C VAL A 11 -13.37 26.58 -20.20
N ASP A 12 -12.84 25.54 -20.86
CA ASP A 12 -12.51 24.28 -20.23
C ASP A 12 -11.48 24.56 -19.13
N ARG A 13 -11.96 24.68 -17.90
CA ARG A 13 -11.12 24.71 -16.71
C ARG A 13 -10.80 23.27 -16.37
N ILE A 14 -9.58 22.87 -16.67
CA ILE A 14 -9.01 21.65 -16.11
C ILE A 14 -8.90 21.91 -14.61
N ASP A 15 -9.76 21.27 -13.83
CA ASP A 15 -9.63 21.24 -12.39
C ASP A 15 -8.44 20.33 -12.06
N THR A 16 -7.33 20.94 -11.63
CA THR A 16 -6.13 20.22 -11.18
C THR A 16 -6.18 19.97 -9.67
N GLY A 17 -7.30 20.25 -9.01
CA GLY A 17 -7.50 19.93 -7.60
C GLY A 17 -7.50 18.42 -7.38
N PRO A 18 -7.22 17.96 -6.15
CA PRO A 18 -7.31 16.55 -5.81
C PRO A 18 -8.76 16.08 -6.01
N ARG A 19 -8.93 14.92 -6.65
CA ARG A 19 -10.26 14.36 -6.92
C ARG A 19 -11.08 14.14 -5.64
N PHE A 20 -10.41 13.82 -4.55
CA PHE A 20 -11.02 13.62 -3.24
C PHE A 20 -10.49 14.63 -2.24
N THR A 21 -11.38 15.10 -1.38
CA THR A 21 -11.07 15.95 -0.24
C THR A 21 -11.31 15.21 1.07
N GLU A 22 -10.85 15.77 2.19
CA GLU A 22 -11.18 15.24 3.52
C GLU A 22 -12.68 15.15 3.77
N HIS A 23 -13.46 16.08 3.22
CA HIS A 23 -14.91 16.03 3.31
C HIS A 23 -15.48 14.79 2.59
N ASP A 24 -14.89 14.38 1.46
CA ASP A 24 -15.29 13.18 0.75
C ASP A 24 -14.94 11.91 1.53
N ALA A 25 -13.74 11.86 2.12
CA ALA A 25 -13.35 10.75 2.99
C ALA A 25 -14.31 10.61 4.19
N VAL A 26 -14.67 11.71 4.86
CA VAL A 26 -15.67 11.71 5.94
C VAL A 26 -17.04 11.26 5.46
N ARG A 27 -17.47 11.72 4.27
CA ARG A 27 -18.74 11.29 3.66
C ARG A 27 -18.77 9.79 3.40
N LEU A 28 -17.70 9.22 2.84
CA LEU A 28 -17.58 7.78 2.57
C LEU A 28 -17.55 6.96 3.86
N ASN A 29 -16.81 7.40 4.89
CA ASN A 29 -16.84 6.75 6.21
C ASN A 29 -18.26 6.73 6.82
N ASN A 30 -19.04 7.80 6.63
CA ASN A 30 -20.43 7.84 7.09
C ASN A 30 -21.35 6.95 6.26
N LEU A 31 -21.16 6.91 4.93
CA LEU A 31 -21.94 6.08 4.02
C LEU A 31 -21.79 4.58 4.35
N PHE A 32 -20.56 4.13 4.63
CA PHE A 32 -20.26 2.72 4.93
C PHE A 32 -20.24 2.40 6.43
N ARG A 33 -20.83 3.26 7.26
CA ARG A 33 -20.91 3.01 8.70
C ARG A 33 -21.77 1.77 8.96
N GLY A 34 -21.15 0.72 9.50
CA GLY A 34 -21.81 -0.54 9.81
C GLY A 34 -21.97 -1.49 8.62
N ALA A 35 -21.54 -1.10 7.41
CA ALA A 35 -21.47 -1.99 6.27
C ALA A 35 -20.34 -3.01 6.44
N SER A 36 -20.52 -4.20 5.88
CA SER A 36 -19.45 -5.20 5.77
C SER A 36 -18.31 -4.71 4.87
N THR A 37 -17.15 -5.39 4.95
CA THR A 37 -16.02 -5.07 4.08
C THR A 37 -16.35 -5.40 2.63
N GLU A 38 -17.06 -6.50 2.40
CA GLU A 38 -17.52 -6.99 1.10
C GLU A 38 -18.47 -5.99 0.43
N GLU A 39 -19.53 -5.54 1.12
CA GLU A 39 -20.46 -4.53 0.59
C GLU A 39 -19.75 -3.22 0.23
N MET A 40 -18.78 -2.82 1.05
CA MET A 40 -17.98 -1.62 0.78
C MET A 40 -17.09 -1.80 -0.45
N LEU A 41 -16.39 -2.93 -0.55
CA LEU A 41 -15.53 -3.21 -1.71
C LEU A 41 -16.33 -3.34 -2.99
N GLU A 42 -17.49 -4.01 -2.97
CA GLU A 42 -18.38 -4.12 -4.13
C GLU A 42 -18.80 -2.74 -4.62
N ALA A 43 -19.27 -1.86 -3.73
CA ALA A 43 -19.67 -0.51 -4.10
C ALA A 43 -18.49 0.35 -4.59
N VAL A 44 -17.30 0.21 -3.99
CA VAL A 44 -16.12 0.97 -4.42
C VAL A 44 -15.65 0.53 -5.81
N ILE A 45 -15.62 -0.78 -6.08
CA ILE A 45 -15.07 -1.38 -7.29
C ILE A 45 -16.09 -1.35 -8.44
N MET A 46 -17.32 -1.80 -8.20
CA MET A 46 -18.33 -1.98 -9.25
C MET A 46 -19.08 -0.68 -9.58
N ASP A 47 -19.37 0.15 -8.57
CA ASP A 47 -20.10 1.42 -8.79
C ASP A 47 -19.16 2.60 -9.05
N GLY A 48 -17.84 2.37 -9.06
CA GLY A 48 -16.83 3.39 -9.36
C GLY A 48 -16.80 4.56 -8.37
N LEU A 49 -17.22 4.34 -7.12
CA LEU A 49 -17.33 5.40 -6.10
C LEU A 49 -16.00 6.11 -5.80
N ALA A 50 -14.88 5.44 -6.06
CA ALA A 50 -13.54 5.96 -5.81
C ALA A 50 -12.75 6.29 -7.10
N GLY A 51 -13.39 6.28 -8.27
CA GLY A 51 -12.69 6.47 -9.55
C GLY A 51 -11.79 5.30 -9.91
N ASP A 52 -10.64 5.58 -10.54
CA ASP A 52 -9.66 4.55 -10.88
C ASP A 52 -8.92 4.06 -9.63
N VAL A 53 -9.11 2.79 -9.28
CA VAL A 53 -8.56 2.20 -8.05
C VAL A 53 -7.47 1.17 -8.33
N ALA A 54 -6.48 1.09 -7.44
CA ALA A 54 -5.48 0.03 -7.43
C ALA A 54 -5.27 -0.51 -6.01
N THR A 55 -4.89 -1.78 -5.87
CA THR A 55 -4.47 -2.33 -4.58
C THR A 55 -2.95 -2.38 -4.49
N VAL A 56 -2.40 -1.92 -3.38
CA VAL A 56 -0.95 -2.01 -3.11
C VAL A 56 -0.72 -3.22 -2.20
N SER A 57 0.01 -4.22 -2.72
CA SER A 57 0.28 -5.45 -1.97
C SER A 57 1.77 -5.77 -1.96
N SER A 58 2.28 -6.13 -0.77
CA SER A 58 3.62 -6.71 -0.63
C SER A 58 3.61 -8.24 -0.70
N PHE A 59 2.43 -8.86 -0.87
CA PHE A 59 2.24 -10.31 -0.75
C PHE A 59 2.81 -10.85 0.57
N GLY A 60 2.61 -10.12 1.66
CA GLY A 60 3.03 -10.52 3.00
C GLY A 60 2.11 -11.59 3.60
N ALA A 61 2.38 -11.95 4.86
CA ALA A 61 1.70 -13.02 5.60
C ALA A 61 0.17 -13.03 5.45
N GLU A 62 -0.45 -11.84 5.48
CA GLU A 62 -1.90 -11.72 5.49
C GLU A 62 -2.48 -11.09 4.21
N SER A 63 -1.65 -10.83 3.20
CA SER A 63 -2.07 -10.14 1.96
C SER A 63 -3.11 -10.95 1.17
N ALA A 64 -3.13 -12.28 1.32
CA ALA A 64 -4.07 -13.14 0.61
C ALA A 64 -5.53 -12.81 0.89
N VAL A 65 -5.87 -12.33 2.09
CA VAL A 65 -7.26 -11.99 2.44
C VAL A 65 -7.77 -10.83 1.58
N LEU A 66 -7.03 -9.71 1.56
CA LEU A 66 -7.45 -8.54 0.78
C LEU A 66 -7.45 -8.83 -0.72
N LEU A 67 -6.43 -9.55 -1.20
CA LEU A 67 -6.33 -9.93 -2.61
C LEU A 67 -7.47 -10.86 -3.03
N HIS A 68 -7.85 -11.82 -2.18
CA HIS A 68 -8.98 -12.71 -2.45
C HIS A 68 -10.30 -11.94 -2.47
N LEU A 69 -10.53 -11.04 -1.50
CA LEU A 69 -11.73 -10.19 -1.47
C LEU A 69 -11.87 -9.36 -2.74
N ILE A 70 -10.80 -8.66 -3.14
CA ILE A 70 -10.79 -7.83 -4.34
C ILE A 70 -10.95 -8.69 -5.60
N GLY A 71 -10.14 -9.75 -5.74
CA GLY A 71 -10.16 -10.61 -6.93
C GLY A 71 -11.47 -11.39 -7.11
N SER A 72 -12.20 -11.66 -6.02
CA SER A 72 -13.53 -12.28 -6.08
C SER A 72 -14.60 -11.34 -6.63
N ILE A 73 -14.40 -10.02 -6.52
CA ILE A 73 -15.30 -8.99 -7.05
C ILE A 73 -14.90 -8.67 -8.49
N ASP A 74 -13.65 -8.30 -8.71
CA ASP A 74 -13.10 -8.01 -10.03
C ASP A 74 -11.60 -8.39 -10.09
N PRO A 75 -11.23 -9.48 -10.79
CA PRO A 75 -9.84 -9.93 -10.92
C PRO A 75 -8.97 -8.99 -11.77
N SER A 76 -9.58 -8.02 -12.47
CA SER A 76 -8.88 -7.04 -13.30
C SER A 76 -8.39 -5.81 -12.54
N VAL A 77 -8.81 -5.64 -11.28
CA VAL A 77 -8.31 -4.56 -10.41
C VAL A 77 -6.77 -4.62 -10.35
N PRO A 78 -6.07 -3.52 -10.68
CA PRO A 78 -4.62 -3.48 -10.66
C PRO A 78 -4.04 -3.82 -9.28
N VAL A 79 -3.13 -4.79 -9.25
CA VAL A 79 -2.36 -5.17 -8.06
C VAL A 79 -0.94 -4.65 -8.23
N LEU A 80 -0.62 -3.58 -7.51
CA LEU A 80 0.69 -2.95 -7.53
C LEU A 80 1.62 -3.66 -6.56
N PHE A 81 2.67 -4.29 -7.11
CA PHE A 81 3.73 -4.95 -6.34
C PHE A 81 5.04 -4.20 -6.48
N LEU A 82 5.61 -3.74 -5.36
CA LEU A 82 6.93 -3.09 -5.35
C LEU A 82 8.02 -4.15 -5.43
N GLU A 83 8.54 -4.39 -6.63
CA GLU A 83 9.66 -5.29 -6.88
C GLU A 83 10.99 -4.60 -6.52
N THR A 84 11.32 -4.69 -5.24
CA THR A 84 12.49 -4.00 -4.69
C THR A 84 13.82 -4.63 -5.12
N GLY A 85 13.83 -5.83 -5.69
CA GLY A 85 15.06 -6.60 -5.94
C GLY A 85 15.76 -7.08 -4.65
N LYS A 86 15.09 -6.98 -3.50
CA LYS A 86 15.59 -7.35 -2.17
C LYS A 86 14.62 -8.28 -1.43
N HIS A 87 13.68 -8.90 -2.13
CA HIS A 87 12.71 -9.82 -1.54
C HIS A 87 13.32 -11.18 -1.21
N PHE A 88 12.65 -11.94 -0.36
CA PHE A 88 12.91 -13.37 -0.26
C PHE A 88 12.46 -14.07 -1.55
N ALA A 89 13.17 -15.12 -1.97
CA ALA A 89 12.75 -15.92 -3.12
C ALA A 89 11.36 -16.55 -2.88
N GLU A 90 11.10 -16.95 -1.63
CA GLU A 90 9.81 -17.48 -1.19
C GLU A 90 8.67 -16.49 -1.34
N THR A 91 8.92 -15.18 -1.18
CA THR A 91 7.89 -14.14 -1.38
C THR A 91 7.56 -13.96 -2.85
N LEU A 92 8.55 -14.08 -3.74
CA LEU A 92 8.32 -14.01 -5.19
C LEU A 92 7.56 -15.24 -5.68
N ALA A 93 7.93 -16.44 -5.24
CA ALA A 93 7.20 -17.66 -5.55
C ALA A 93 5.77 -17.61 -5.02
N TYR A 94 5.58 -17.19 -3.76
CA TYR A 94 4.26 -17.05 -3.16
C TYR A 94 3.40 -16.00 -3.88
N ARG A 95 3.99 -14.90 -4.37
CA ARG A 95 3.28 -13.91 -5.19
C ARG A 95 2.71 -14.54 -6.45
N ASP A 96 3.55 -15.25 -7.19
CA ASP A 96 3.16 -15.85 -8.48
C ASP A 96 2.10 -16.93 -8.27
N ASP A 97 2.31 -17.84 -7.30
CA ASP A 97 1.35 -18.89 -6.94
C ASP A 97 0.01 -18.30 -6.48
N LEU A 98 0.02 -17.26 -5.64
CA LEU A 98 -1.19 -16.64 -5.13
C LEU A 98 -1.94 -15.87 -6.23
N ALA A 99 -1.23 -15.14 -7.09
CA ALA A 99 -1.84 -14.42 -8.20
C ALA A 99 -2.53 -15.38 -9.17
N GLU A 100 -1.90 -16.50 -9.51
CA GLU A 100 -2.49 -17.56 -10.32
C GLU A 100 -3.71 -18.18 -9.63
N ARG A 101 -3.56 -18.57 -8.35
CA ARG A 101 -4.64 -19.21 -7.58
C ARG A 101 -5.88 -18.33 -7.44
N LEU A 102 -5.69 -17.03 -7.26
CA LEU A 102 -6.76 -16.04 -7.13
C LEU A 102 -7.27 -15.52 -8.47
N GLY A 103 -6.65 -15.91 -9.60
CA GLY A 103 -7.04 -15.46 -10.93
C GLY A 103 -6.80 -13.97 -11.19
N LEU A 104 -5.84 -13.34 -10.48
CA LEU A 104 -5.56 -11.91 -10.61
C LEU A 104 -4.95 -11.64 -11.99
N THR A 105 -5.66 -10.91 -12.86
CA THR A 105 -5.25 -10.72 -14.25
C THR A 105 -4.40 -9.47 -14.48
N ASN A 106 -4.24 -8.62 -13.46
CA ASN A 106 -3.58 -7.33 -13.57
C ASN A 106 -2.53 -7.10 -12.47
N LEU A 107 -1.58 -8.02 -12.34
CA LEU A 107 -0.43 -7.87 -11.46
C LEU A 107 0.64 -7.00 -12.13
N ILE A 108 0.97 -5.86 -11.51
CA ILE A 108 1.91 -4.87 -12.04
C ILE A 108 3.13 -4.79 -11.12
N ASN A 109 4.28 -5.24 -11.62
CA ASN A 109 5.55 -5.11 -10.91
C ASN A 109 6.14 -3.72 -11.13
N LEU A 110 6.36 -3.01 -10.02
CA LEU A 110 6.95 -1.67 -9.97
C LEU A 110 8.42 -1.79 -9.57
N TYR A 111 9.31 -1.32 -10.44
CA TYR A 111 10.75 -1.43 -10.26
C TYR A 111 11.37 -0.06 -9.89
N PRO A 112 12.46 -0.03 -9.10
CA PRO A 112 13.29 1.16 -8.97
C PRO A 112 13.86 1.61 -10.33
N GLU A 113 14.03 2.92 -10.49
CA GLU A 113 14.71 3.49 -11.65
C GLU A 113 16.19 3.06 -11.66
N VAL A 114 16.67 2.61 -12.83
CA VAL A 114 18.04 2.07 -12.97
C VAL A 114 19.09 3.13 -12.63
N GLU A 115 18.87 4.37 -13.05
CA GLU A 115 19.77 5.50 -12.78
C GLU A 115 19.86 5.81 -11.27
N GLU A 116 18.74 5.73 -10.54
CA GLU A 116 18.76 5.90 -9.09
C GLU A 116 19.54 4.78 -8.42
N LEU A 117 19.38 3.53 -8.87
CA LEU A 117 20.18 2.43 -8.34
C LEU A 117 21.67 2.63 -8.58
N GLN A 118 22.06 3.00 -9.80
CA GLN A 118 23.47 3.22 -10.16
C GLN A 118 24.09 4.38 -9.36
N THR A 119 23.33 5.46 -9.13
CA THR A 119 23.85 6.66 -8.46
C THR A 119 23.80 6.54 -6.94
N LYS A 120 22.78 5.88 -6.40
CA LYS A 120 22.47 5.92 -4.96
C LYS A 120 22.67 4.58 -4.24
N ASP A 121 22.69 3.46 -4.94
CA ASP A 121 22.79 2.10 -4.36
C ASP A 121 23.56 1.15 -5.29
N GLU A 122 24.68 1.60 -5.86
CA GLU A 122 25.47 0.85 -6.85
C GLU A 122 25.88 -0.53 -6.31
N THR A 123 26.27 -0.58 -5.04
CA THR A 123 26.68 -1.81 -4.35
C THR A 123 25.50 -2.72 -3.98
N GLY A 124 24.27 -2.19 -4.00
CA GLY A 124 23.10 -2.87 -3.49
C GLY A 124 23.08 -3.03 -1.97
N LEU A 125 23.98 -2.36 -1.24
CA LEU A 125 24.13 -2.45 0.22
C LEU A 125 23.55 -1.24 0.95
N ARG A 126 22.91 -0.28 0.28
CA ARG A 126 22.36 0.92 0.93
C ARG A 126 21.46 0.59 2.12
N TRP A 127 20.71 -0.52 2.04
CA TRP A 127 19.87 -1.00 3.14
C TRP A 127 20.61 -1.18 4.48
N SER A 128 21.94 -1.41 4.47
CA SER A 128 22.71 -1.71 5.67
C SER A 128 23.27 -0.49 6.38
N TYR A 129 23.25 0.69 5.74
CA TYR A 129 23.78 1.93 6.32
C TYR A 129 22.80 3.12 6.19
N ASP A 130 21.87 3.07 5.23
CA ASP A 130 20.80 4.05 5.00
C ASP A 130 19.51 3.32 4.56
N PRO A 131 18.79 2.68 5.50
CA PRO A 131 17.57 1.94 5.19
C PRO A 131 16.43 2.84 4.69
N ASP A 132 16.40 4.12 5.05
CA ASP A 132 15.38 5.07 4.61
C ASP A 132 15.61 5.50 3.17
N GLY A 133 16.83 5.91 2.80
CA GLY A 133 17.15 6.20 1.40
C GLY A 133 17.06 4.96 0.50
N CYS A 134 17.34 3.76 1.03
CA CYS A 134 17.07 2.52 0.31
C CYS A 134 15.56 2.32 0.06
N CYS A 135 14.70 2.59 1.05
CA CYS A 135 13.25 2.53 0.87
C CYS A 135 12.74 3.64 -0.06
N GLU A 136 13.31 4.84 -0.02
CA GLU A 136 12.95 5.95 -0.89
C GLU A 136 13.04 5.54 -2.37
N ILE A 137 14.20 5.06 -2.80
CA ILE A 137 14.48 4.75 -4.21
C ILE A 137 13.82 3.43 -4.67
N ARG A 138 13.66 2.45 -3.77
CA ARG A 138 13.11 1.12 -4.11
C ARG A 138 11.61 0.99 -3.88
N LYS A 139 10.98 1.88 -3.10
CA LYS A 139 9.57 1.77 -2.73
C LYS A 139 8.79 3.05 -2.94
N VAL A 140 9.24 4.15 -2.32
CA VAL A 140 8.45 5.39 -2.29
C VAL A 140 8.31 5.98 -3.69
N LYS A 141 9.42 6.18 -4.41
CA LYS A 141 9.38 6.78 -5.75
C LYS A 141 8.67 5.91 -6.79
N PRO A 142 8.96 4.59 -6.90
CA PRO A 142 8.22 3.74 -7.85
C PRO A 142 6.73 3.70 -7.55
N LEU A 143 6.34 3.67 -6.28
CA LEU A 143 4.93 3.68 -5.89
C LEU A 143 4.26 5.00 -6.26
N ALA A 144 4.88 6.14 -5.92
CA ALA A 144 4.34 7.46 -6.23
C ALA A 144 4.15 7.68 -7.74
N LYS A 145 5.11 7.20 -8.54
CA LYS A 145 5.02 7.23 -10.01
C LYS A 145 3.87 6.38 -10.54
N ALA A 146 3.68 5.18 -10.01
CA ALA A 146 2.59 4.28 -10.43
C ALA A 146 1.22 4.82 -10.01
N LEU A 147 1.11 5.33 -8.77
CA LEU A 147 -0.12 5.89 -8.24
C LEU A 147 -0.59 7.12 -9.02
N ALA A 148 0.28 7.81 -9.77
CA ALA A 148 -0.09 8.94 -10.65
C ALA A 148 -1.25 8.63 -11.62
N GLY A 149 -1.45 7.35 -11.97
CA GLY A 149 -2.57 6.91 -12.81
C GLY A 149 -3.85 6.52 -12.07
N TYR A 150 -3.92 6.70 -10.74
CA TYR A 150 -5.04 6.24 -9.92
C TYR A 150 -5.56 7.35 -9.01
N ASP A 151 -6.87 7.29 -8.76
CA ASP A 151 -7.61 8.20 -7.90
C ASP A 151 -7.64 7.73 -6.44
N ALA A 152 -7.59 6.41 -6.24
CA ALA A 152 -7.58 5.80 -4.91
C ALA A 152 -6.71 4.53 -4.83
N SER A 153 -6.31 4.18 -3.62
CA SER A 153 -5.57 2.94 -3.35
C SER A 153 -6.14 2.13 -2.18
N PHE A 154 -6.23 0.81 -2.36
CA PHE A 154 -6.48 -0.12 -1.26
C PHE A 154 -5.17 -0.50 -0.58
N THR A 155 -5.18 -0.52 0.75
CA THR A 155 -4.04 -1.00 1.54
C THR A 155 -4.45 -2.13 2.48
N GLY A 156 -3.53 -3.07 2.72
CA GLY A 156 -3.69 -4.14 3.70
C GLY A 156 -3.43 -3.72 5.15
N ARG A 157 -3.47 -2.42 5.47
CA ARG A 157 -3.24 -1.92 6.83
C ARG A 157 -4.40 -2.32 7.74
N LYS A 158 -4.07 -2.83 8.94
CA LYS A 158 -5.03 -3.24 9.97
C LYS A 158 -4.72 -2.53 11.28
N SER A 159 -5.75 -2.31 12.08
CA SER A 159 -5.68 -1.55 13.33
C SER A 159 -4.78 -2.21 14.39
N PHE A 160 -4.72 -3.54 14.42
CA PHE A 160 -3.93 -4.29 15.40
C PHE A 160 -2.44 -4.46 15.02
N GLN A 161 -2.02 -4.05 13.83
CA GLN A 161 -0.64 -4.26 13.37
C GLN A 161 0.37 -3.27 13.98
N SER A 162 -0.06 -2.14 14.53
CA SER A 162 0.80 -1.23 15.32
C SER A 162 -0.04 -0.27 16.15
N ALA A 163 0.52 0.26 17.25
CA ALA A 163 -0.16 1.26 18.08
C ALA A 163 -0.57 2.52 17.29
N THR A 164 0.16 2.86 16.23
CA THR A 164 -0.13 4.00 15.33
C THR A 164 -1.32 3.78 14.40
N ARG A 165 -1.89 2.57 14.33
CA ARG A 165 -2.99 2.21 13.41
C ARG A 165 -4.36 2.04 14.09
N ALA A 166 -4.42 2.12 15.42
CA ALA A 166 -5.64 1.82 16.19
C ALA A 166 -6.85 2.73 15.88
N ASN A 167 -6.64 3.92 15.32
CA ASN A 167 -7.68 4.91 15.05
C ASN A 167 -7.80 5.31 13.57
N LEU A 168 -7.24 4.52 12.64
CA LEU A 168 -7.33 4.87 11.23
C LEU A 168 -8.75 4.65 10.71
N PRO A 169 -9.29 5.58 9.90
CA PRO A 169 -10.59 5.39 9.27
C PRO A 169 -10.48 4.42 8.08
N ARG A 170 -11.62 3.90 7.62
CA ARG A 170 -11.70 3.10 6.38
C ARG A 170 -11.31 3.92 5.15
N PHE A 171 -11.64 5.21 5.15
CA PHE A 171 -11.30 6.15 4.08
C PHE A 171 -10.52 7.33 4.68
N GLU A 172 -9.35 7.65 4.14
CA GLU A 172 -8.54 8.83 4.50
C GLU A 172 -7.94 9.46 3.25
N ILE A 173 -7.54 10.72 3.32
CA ILE A 173 -6.68 11.30 2.29
C ILE A 173 -5.23 10.91 2.59
N ASP A 174 -4.52 10.46 1.55
CA ASP A 174 -3.14 10.05 1.68
C ASP A 174 -2.21 11.25 1.85
N THR A 175 -1.75 11.47 3.08
CA THR A 175 -0.77 12.53 3.43
C THR A 175 0.68 12.14 3.16
N SER A 176 0.95 10.88 2.82
CA SER A 176 2.27 10.41 2.35
C SER A 176 2.46 10.61 0.84
N ASP A 177 1.42 11.11 0.17
CA ASP A 177 1.36 11.31 -1.26
C ASP A 177 1.08 12.79 -1.55
N ALA A 178 1.95 13.39 -2.37
CA ALA A 178 1.83 14.80 -2.74
C ALA A 178 0.52 15.11 -3.51
N GLN A 179 -0.13 14.10 -4.08
CA GLN A 179 -1.38 14.25 -4.84
C GLN A 179 -2.64 14.12 -3.97
N GLY A 180 -2.53 13.71 -2.71
CA GLY A 180 -3.67 13.65 -1.80
C GLY A 180 -4.76 12.69 -2.26
N ARG A 181 -4.40 11.47 -2.68
CA ARG A 181 -5.37 10.46 -3.12
C ARG A 181 -6.22 9.91 -2.00
N LEU A 182 -7.34 9.28 -2.35
CA LEU A 182 -8.12 8.53 -1.39
C LEU A 182 -7.40 7.21 -1.04
N LYS A 183 -7.06 7.03 0.22
CA LYS A 183 -6.53 5.78 0.77
C LYS A 183 -7.64 5.02 1.48
N ILE A 184 -7.81 3.76 1.09
CA ILE A 184 -8.87 2.90 1.56
C ILE A 184 -8.24 1.75 2.35
N ASN A 185 -8.73 1.50 3.56
CA ASN A 185 -8.25 0.46 4.48
C ASN A 185 -9.38 -0.57 4.74
N PRO A 186 -9.64 -1.54 3.83
CA PRO A 186 -10.83 -2.39 3.89
C PRO A 186 -10.89 -3.33 5.10
N LEU A 187 -9.72 -3.69 5.64
CA LEU A 187 -9.56 -4.63 6.74
C LEU A 187 -9.28 -3.92 8.07
N ILE A 188 -9.54 -2.61 8.18
CA ILE A 188 -9.14 -1.84 9.36
C ILE A 188 -9.85 -2.29 10.64
N ASP A 189 -11.11 -2.71 10.51
CA ASP A 189 -11.94 -3.19 11.63
C ASP A 189 -11.81 -4.70 11.88
N TRP A 190 -10.99 -5.40 11.07
CA TRP A 190 -10.81 -6.85 11.24
C TRP A 190 -9.77 -7.12 12.31
N ASP A 191 -10.08 -8.05 13.21
CA ASP A 191 -9.12 -8.59 14.16
C ASP A 191 -8.36 -9.82 13.58
N ALA A 192 -7.35 -10.28 14.32
CA ALA A 192 -6.54 -11.42 13.91
C ALA A 192 -7.35 -12.73 13.78
N SER A 193 -8.43 -12.88 14.57
CA SER A 193 -9.28 -14.07 14.53
C SER A 193 -10.14 -14.12 13.27
N GLN A 194 -10.66 -12.97 12.83
CA GLN A 194 -11.41 -12.84 11.58
C GLN A 194 -10.51 -13.15 10.38
N ILE A 195 -9.27 -12.65 10.40
CA ILE A 195 -8.27 -12.96 9.36
C ILE A 195 -7.97 -14.47 9.33
N ALA A 196 -7.67 -15.08 10.48
CA ALA A 196 -7.40 -16.51 10.55
C ALA A 196 -8.60 -17.36 10.10
N ALA A 197 -9.82 -16.97 10.51
CA ALA A 197 -11.05 -17.63 10.09
C ALA A 197 -11.25 -17.53 8.56
N TYR A 198 -10.95 -16.38 7.96
CA TYR A 198 -11.05 -16.18 6.52
C TYR A 198 -10.07 -17.06 5.74
N PHE A 199 -8.82 -17.18 6.21
CA PHE A 199 -7.84 -18.10 5.62
C PHE A 199 -8.36 -19.54 5.58
N VAL A 200 -8.97 -20.01 6.68
CA VAL A 200 -9.54 -21.36 6.76
C VAL A 200 -10.77 -21.50 5.87
N MET A 201 -11.68 -20.52 5.92
CA MET A 201 -12.94 -20.55 5.17
C MET A 201 -12.73 -20.62 3.66
N HIS A 202 -11.72 -19.91 3.15
CA HIS A 202 -11.42 -19.81 1.72
C HIS A 202 -10.20 -20.66 1.29
N ASP A 203 -9.69 -21.52 2.17
CA ASP A 203 -8.51 -22.38 1.94
C ASP A 203 -7.29 -21.59 1.40
N LEU A 204 -7.11 -20.36 1.87
CA LEU A 204 -6.05 -19.50 1.36
C LEU A 204 -4.66 -20.04 1.77
N PRO A 205 -3.67 -20.03 0.86
CA PRO A 205 -2.35 -20.51 1.19
C PRO A 205 -1.70 -19.54 2.18
N GLN A 206 -1.07 -20.07 3.23
CA GLN A 206 -0.26 -19.27 4.14
C GLN A 206 1.08 -18.92 3.48
N HIS A 207 1.61 -17.72 3.77
CA HIS A 207 2.94 -17.37 3.29
C HIS A 207 3.99 -18.32 3.91
N PRO A 208 4.84 -18.99 3.12
CA PRO A 208 5.73 -20.07 3.60
C PRO A 208 6.70 -19.64 4.71
N LEU A 209 7.20 -18.39 4.65
CA LEU A 209 8.08 -17.85 5.70
C LEU A 209 7.42 -17.70 7.08
N VAL A 210 6.09 -17.66 7.18
CA VAL A 210 5.39 -17.58 8.48
C VAL A 210 5.69 -18.82 9.30
N ALA A 211 5.62 -20.01 8.69
CA ALA A 211 5.96 -21.27 9.35
C ALA A 211 7.44 -21.37 9.74
N GLN A 212 8.30 -20.54 9.15
CA GLN A 212 9.73 -20.48 9.46
C GLN A 212 10.08 -19.43 10.56
N GLY A 213 9.07 -18.77 11.12
CA GLY A 213 9.22 -17.78 12.20
C GLY A 213 9.24 -16.32 11.74
N TYR A 214 8.78 -16.02 10.52
CA TYR A 214 8.65 -14.65 10.01
C TYR A 214 7.18 -14.20 9.91
N PRO A 215 6.58 -13.69 11.00
CA PRO A 215 5.17 -13.30 10.98
C PRO A 215 4.92 -11.94 10.29
N SER A 216 5.95 -11.11 10.11
CA SER A 216 5.91 -9.89 9.29
C SER A 216 7.01 -9.93 8.25
N ILE A 217 6.65 -9.97 6.97
CA ILE A 217 7.59 -10.13 5.86
C ILE A 217 7.74 -8.82 5.09
N GLY A 218 8.99 -8.43 4.82
CA GLY A 218 9.35 -7.36 3.90
C GLY A 218 10.55 -7.77 3.05
N CYS A 219 11.45 -6.83 2.75
CA CYS A 219 12.72 -7.15 2.09
C CYS A 219 13.55 -8.08 2.98
N SER A 220 14.18 -9.08 2.38
CA SER A 220 15.04 -10.07 3.04
C SER A 220 16.07 -9.47 4.00
N PRO A 221 16.87 -8.45 3.61
CA PRO A 221 17.90 -7.94 4.51
C PRO A 221 17.37 -7.13 5.71
N CYS A 222 16.09 -6.76 5.71
CA CYS A 222 15.48 -5.93 6.77
C CYS A 222 14.39 -6.68 7.54
N THR A 223 14.37 -8.01 7.44
CA THR A 223 13.34 -8.88 8.03
C THR A 223 14.01 -10.04 8.76
N ASN A 224 13.73 -10.17 10.05
CA ASN A 224 14.26 -11.20 10.93
C ASN A 224 13.14 -12.06 11.52
N LYS A 225 13.51 -13.26 11.97
CA LYS A 225 12.62 -14.12 12.76
C LYS A 225 12.33 -13.48 14.11
N VAL A 226 11.16 -13.79 14.67
CA VAL A 226 10.77 -13.40 16.03
C VAL A 226 10.59 -14.63 16.89
N ALA A 227 10.80 -14.50 18.20
CA ALA A 227 10.54 -15.60 19.13
C ALA A 227 9.01 -15.75 19.36
N PRO A 228 8.52 -16.95 19.71
CA PRO A 228 7.12 -17.14 20.06
C PRO A 228 6.67 -16.17 21.17
N GLY A 229 5.57 -15.44 20.93
CA GLY A 229 5.02 -14.47 21.89
C GLY A 229 5.59 -13.05 21.80
N GLU A 230 6.63 -12.81 20.99
CA GLU A 230 7.10 -11.46 20.68
C GLU A 230 6.14 -10.76 19.71
N ASP A 231 6.19 -9.42 19.68
CA ASP A 231 5.47 -8.61 18.70
C ASP A 231 5.80 -9.10 17.27
N PRO A 232 4.80 -9.45 16.44
CA PRO A 232 5.01 -9.91 15.06
C PRO A 232 5.86 -8.98 14.18
N ARG A 233 5.89 -7.67 14.47
CA ARG A 233 6.68 -6.69 13.73
C ARG A 233 8.06 -6.44 14.31
N SER A 234 8.40 -6.97 15.48
CA SER A 234 9.72 -6.79 16.11
C SER A 234 10.90 -7.31 15.27
N GLY A 235 10.63 -8.19 14.29
CA GLY A 235 11.62 -8.65 13.33
C GLY A 235 11.94 -7.65 12.21
N ARG A 236 11.21 -6.54 12.09
CA ARG A 236 11.42 -5.53 11.05
C ARG A 236 12.42 -4.48 11.52
N TRP A 237 13.44 -4.22 10.70
CA TRP A 237 14.47 -3.20 10.98
C TRP A 237 15.16 -3.37 12.35
N LYS A 238 15.36 -4.61 12.80
CA LYS A 238 15.99 -4.91 14.09
C LYS A 238 17.37 -4.24 14.17
N GLY A 239 17.57 -3.37 15.16
CA GLY A 239 18.80 -2.58 15.33
C GLY A 239 18.74 -1.15 14.77
N TRP A 240 17.60 -0.72 14.23
CA TRP A 240 17.36 0.64 13.73
C TRP A 240 16.20 1.31 14.47
N ASP A 241 16.25 2.65 14.61
CA ASP A 241 15.15 3.44 15.14
C ASP A 241 14.07 3.70 14.08
N LYS A 242 13.47 2.62 13.59
CA LYS A 242 12.55 2.65 12.45
C LYS A 242 11.35 1.74 12.68
N THR A 243 10.16 2.34 12.68
CA THR A 243 8.91 1.65 13.06
C THR A 243 7.96 1.39 11.89
N GLU A 244 7.95 2.27 10.88
CA GLU A 244 7.09 2.17 9.69
C GLU A 244 7.86 2.39 8.40
N CYS A 245 7.34 1.83 7.31
CA CYS A 245 7.91 2.03 5.98
C CYS A 245 7.58 3.43 5.45
N GLY A 246 8.53 4.09 4.78
CA GLY A 246 8.35 5.45 4.24
C GLY A 246 7.20 5.62 3.23
N ILE A 247 6.60 4.53 2.75
CA ILE A 247 5.38 4.55 1.92
C ILE A 247 4.11 4.92 2.70
N HIS A 248 4.19 5.04 4.03
CA HIS A 248 3.08 5.37 4.92
C HIS A 248 3.42 6.50 5.89
N THR A 249 4.62 7.06 5.78
CA THR A 249 5.02 8.21 6.59
C THR A 249 4.53 9.46 5.87
N PRO A 250 3.84 10.40 6.56
CA PRO A 250 3.48 11.68 5.97
C PRO A 250 4.71 12.35 5.37
N LEU A 251 4.53 13.08 4.28
CA LEU A 251 5.58 13.96 3.79
C LEU A 251 5.88 14.99 4.89
N THR A 252 7.12 15.04 5.37
CA THR A 252 7.57 16.18 6.16
C THR A 252 7.71 17.36 5.20
N GLU A 253 7.31 18.56 5.64
CA GLU A 253 7.80 19.77 5.00
C GLU A 253 9.33 19.71 5.13
N ASP A 254 9.98 19.58 3.98
CA ASP A 254 11.42 19.46 3.79
C ASP A 254 12.01 18.07 4.09
N GLY A 255 12.76 17.56 3.10
CA GLY A 255 13.50 16.29 3.14
C GLY A 255 14.71 16.32 4.08
N GLU A 256 14.53 16.87 5.28
CA GLU A 256 15.53 16.80 6.33
C GLU A 256 15.59 15.39 6.90
N LEU A 257 16.81 14.86 6.93
CA LEU A 257 17.13 13.63 7.64
C LEU A 257 16.72 13.79 9.12
N PRO A 258 16.31 12.71 9.80
CA PRO A 258 15.92 12.78 11.19
C PRO A 258 17.02 13.41 12.06
N PRO A 259 16.67 14.17 13.11
CA PRO A 259 17.63 14.83 13.98
C PRO A 259 18.65 13.81 14.54
N GLY A 260 19.94 14.03 14.23
CA GLY A 260 21.04 13.14 14.64
C GLY A 260 21.68 12.30 13.54
N TYR A 261 21.22 12.42 12.28
CA TYR A 261 21.90 11.81 11.14
C TYR A 261 23.02 12.72 10.61
N GLU A 262 24.27 12.43 10.96
CA GLU A 262 25.43 12.98 10.26
C GLU A 262 25.88 12.01 9.16
N PRO A 263 25.88 12.39 7.87
CA PRO A 263 26.46 11.55 6.83
C PRO A 263 27.97 11.46 7.07
N PHE A 264 28.45 10.24 7.32
CA PHE A 264 29.89 9.98 7.34
C PHE A 264 30.46 10.28 5.94
N LEU A 265 31.31 11.30 5.85
CA LEU A 265 32.17 11.60 4.71
C LEU A 265 33.22 10.51 4.49
#